data_AF-X1QRD7-F1
#
_entry.id   AF-X1QRD7-F1
#
_cell.length_a   1.000
_cell.length_b   1.000
_cell.length_c   1.000
_cell.angle_alpha   90.00
_cell.angle_beta   90.00
_cell.angle_gamma   90.00
#
_symmetry.space_group_name_H-M   'P 1'
#
loop_
_entity.id
_entity.type
_entity.pdbx_description
1 polymer ?
#
loop_
_entity_poly.entity_id
_entity_poly.type
_entity_poly.pdbx_seq_one_letter_code
_entity_poly.pdbx_strand_id
1 'polypeptide(L)' 'MNGQNGHKSVLVIGGGIAGIQASLDLANMGFKVYLV' A
#
# COMPACT_ATOMS: atom_id res chain seq x y z
N MET A 1 6.32 -10.14 24.97
CA MET A 1 6.04 -8.82 24.37
C MET A 1 4.98 -9.04 23.30
N ASN A 2 3.77 -8.54 23.53
CA ASN A 2 2.54 -8.97 22.86
C ASN A 2 2.36 -8.33 21.48
N GLY A 3 2.07 -9.15 20.46
CA GLY A 3 1.92 -8.76 19.06
C GLY A 3 0.62 -8.03 18.76
N GLN A 4 0.67 -6.71 18.75
CA GLN A 4 -0.34 -5.85 18.11
C GLN A 4 0.09 -5.57 16.66
N ASN A 5 0.05 -6.59 15.80
CA ASN A 5 0.38 -6.46 14.38
C ASN A 5 -0.85 -6.00 13.58
N GLY A 6 -1.24 -4.73 13.74
CA GLY A 6 -2.14 -4.09 12.80
C GLY A 6 -1.43 -3.84 11.47
N HIS A 7 -1.36 -4.85 10.60
CA HIS A 7 -0.77 -4.71 9.26
C HIS A 7 -1.61 -3.73 8.42
N LYS A 8 -1.19 -2.47 8.34
CA LYS A 8 -1.85 -1.46 7.51
C LYS A 8 -1.62 -1.81 6.04
N SER A 9 -2.70 -2.20 5.37
CA SER A 9 -2.70 -2.59 3.96
C SER A 9 -3.57 -1.65 3.15
N VAL A 10 -3.18 -1.37 1.90
CA VAL A 10 -3.88 -0.47 0.98
C VAL A 10 -4.18 -1.20 -0.32
N LEU A 11 -5.39 -1.01 -0.85
CA LEU A 11 -5.80 -1.49 -2.16
C LEU A 11 -5.94 -0.30 -3.10
N VAL A 12 -5.17 -0.29 -4.17
CA VAL A 12 -5.23 0.69 -5.26
C VAL A 12 -5.93 0.05 -6.44
N ILE A 13 -6.97 0.71 -6.96
CA ILE A 13 -7.72 0.25 -8.13
C ILE A 13 -7.37 1.16 -9.32
N GLY A 14 -6.85 0.57 -10.38
CA GLY A 14 -6.43 1.22 -11.63
C GLY A 14 -4.91 1.35 -11.77
N GLY A 15 -4.33 0.64 -12.75
CA GLY A 15 -2.89 0.63 -13.06
C GLY A 15 -2.38 1.75 -13.99
N GLY A 16 -3.06 2.90 -14.03
CA GLY A 16 -2.56 4.08 -14.76
C GLY A 16 -1.36 4.74 -14.08
N ILE A 17 -0.74 5.73 -14.72
CA ILE A 17 0.45 6.42 -14.19
C ILE A 17 0.24 6.98 -12.76
N ALA A 18 -0.94 7.53 -12.49
CA ALA A 18 -1.30 8.04 -11.17
C ALA A 18 -1.46 6.91 -10.13
N GLY A 19 -2.03 5.77 -10.52
CA GLY A 19 -2.23 4.62 -9.63
C GLY A 19 -0.92 3.94 -9.25
N ILE A 20 0.02 3.84 -10.21
CA ILE A 20 1.37 3.33 -9.94
C ILE A 20 2.13 4.29 -9.02
N GLN A 21 2.11 5.61 -9.29
CA GLN A 21 2.79 6.58 -8.44
C GLN A 21 2.26 6.55 -7.00
N ALA A 22 0.93 6.56 -6.83
CA ALA A 22 0.31 6.45 -5.51
C ALA A 22 0.70 5.14 -4.80
N SER A 23 0.77 4.03 -5.53
CA SER A 23 1.19 2.73 -4.98
C SER A 23 2.64 2.75 -4.49
N LEU A 24 3.53 3.38 -5.25
CA LEU A 24 4.94 3.53 -4.89
C LEU A 24 5.12 4.43 -3.66
N ASP A 25 4.40 5.56 -3.60
CA ASP A 25 4.46 6.47 -2.46
C ASP A 25 3.99 5.77 -1.17
N LEU A 26 2.89 5.00 -1.24
CA LEU A 26 2.38 4.21 -0.13
C LEU A 26 3.32 3.08 0.29
N ALA A 27 3.94 2.39 -0.68
CA ALA A 27 4.94 1.36 -0.38
C ALA A 27 6.18 1.96 0.31
N ASN A 28 6.64 3.12 -0.13
CA ASN A 28 7.76 3.86 0.48
C ASN A 28 7.44 4.31 1.91
N MET A 29 6.18 4.57 2.23
CA MET A 29 5.70 4.85 3.59
C MET A 29 5.57 3.58 4.47
N GLY A 30 5.86 2.39 3.93
CA GLY A 30 5.82 1.12 4.64
C GLY A 30 4.44 0.44 4.66
N PHE A 31 3.51 0.88 3.82
CA PHE A 31 2.23 0.18 3.67
C PHE A 31 2.38 -1.04 2.76
N LYS A 32 1.60 -2.10 3.06
CA LYS A 32 1.45 -3.22 2.15
C LYS A 32 0.42 -2.87 1.08
N VAL A 33 0.87 -2.68 -0.16
CA VAL A 33 0.01 -2.23 -1.26
C VAL A 33 -0.38 -3.40 -2.17
N TYR A 34 -1.66 -3.45 -2.52
CA TYR A 34 -2.23 -4.32 -3.54
C TYR A 34 -2.73 -3.44 -4.69
N LEU A 35 -2.35 -3.73 -5.93
CA LEU A 35 -2.79 -3.00 -7.10
C LEU A 35 -3.67 -3.92 -7.96
N VAL A 36 -4.85 -3.46 -8.36
CA VAL A 36 -5.82 -4.17 -9.20
C VAL A 36 -6.17 -3.34 -10.42
#